data_AF-A0AAU8RXZ9-F1
#
_entry.id   AF-A0AAU8RXZ9-F1
#
_cell.length_a   1.000
_cell.length_b   1.000
_cell.length_c   1.000
_cell.angle_alpha   90.00
_cell.angle_beta   90.00
_cell.angle_gamma   90.00
#
_symmetry.space_group_name_H-M   'P 1'
#
loop_
_entity.id
_entity.type
_entity.pdbx_description
1 polymer ?
#
loop_
_entity_poly.entity_id
_entity_poly.type
_entity_poly.pdbx_seq_one_letter_code
_entity_poly.pdbx_strand_id
1 'polypeptide(L)'
;MLPPMACGESWEELKYREVFEEELSALEHRRQRDPTCSVSDIEAVLETLYLMDGNNQDGRGNPRQIGLDATIAAYEQFLCEWRRQLSTASPLSMEKK
;
A
#
# COMPACT_ATOMS: atom_id res chain seq x y z
N MET A 1 14.36 8.20 25.43
CA MET A 1 15.41 7.90 24.44
C MET A 1 14.73 7.95 23.07
N LEU A 2 14.78 9.09 22.38
CA LEU A 2 14.25 9.22 21.02
C LEU A 2 15.33 8.75 20.04
N PRO A 3 15.01 7.97 19.00
CA PRO A 3 15.99 7.56 18.01
C PRO A 3 16.58 8.79 17.28
N PRO A 4 17.86 8.74 16.87
CA PRO A 4 18.51 9.83 16.18
C PRO A 4 17.80 10.13 14.85
N MET A 5 17.37 11.39 14.73
CA MET A 5 16.89 12.06 13.52
C MET A 5 17.59 11.55 12.26
N ALA A 6 16.83 10.92 11.37
CA ALA A 6 17.19 10.86 9.97
C ALA A 6 17.28 12.31 9.45
N CYS A 7 18.45 12.68 8.95
CA CYS A 7 18.74 14.04 8.50
C CYS A 7 17.98 14.31 7.19
N GLY A 8 16.83 14.98 7.26
CA GLY A 8 16.23 15.68 6.11
C GLY A 8 14.91 15.15 5.54
N GLU A 9 14.07 14.45 6.31
CA GLU A 9 12.73 14.07 5.81
C GLU A 9 11.72 15.21 6.05
N SER A 10 11.01 15.65 5.00
CA SER A 10 9.94 16.64 5.14
C SER A 10 8.83 16.10 6.05
N TRP A 11 8.06 16.99 6.68
CA TRP A 11 6.86 16.59 7.43
C TRP A 11 5.88 15.79 6.55
N GLU A 12 5.91 16.03 5.24
CA GLU A 12 5.14 15.33 4.21
C GLU A 12 5.60 13.88 4.08
N GLU A 13 6.92 13.65 4.00
CA GLU A 13 7.51 12.31 3.91
C GLU A 13 7.32 11.52 5.20
N LEU A 14 7.46 12.17 6.36
CA LEU A 14 7.17 11.55 7.64
C LEU A 14 5.72 11.10 7.72
N LYS A 15 4.78 11.96 7.29
CA LYS A 15 3.35 11.63 7.31
C LYS A 15 3.02 10.54 6.30
N TYR A 16 3.62 10.59 5.11
CA TYR A 16 3.49 9.56 4.09
C TYR A 16 3.93 8.20 4.65
N ARG A 17 5.15 8.13 5.20
CA ARG A 17 5.70 6.89 5.75
C ARG A 17 4.85 6.35 6.88
N GLU A 18 4.43 7.20 7.82
CA GLU A 18 3.57 6.81 8.94
C GLU A 18 2.27 6.14 8.44
N VAL A 19 1.56 6.76 7.49
CA VAL A 19 0.32 6.21 6.93
C VAL A 19 0.61 4.95 6.12
N PHE A 20 1.68 4.93 5.34
CA PHE A 20 2.07 3.77 4.54
C PHE A 20 2.33 2.54 5.42
N GLU A 21 3.15 2.68 6.46
CA GLU A 21 3.48 1.57 7.36
C GLU A 21 2.27 1.11 8.18
N GLU A 22 1.41 2.05 8.62
CA GLU A 22 0.18 1.75 9.35
C GLU A 22 -0.80 0.92 8.49
N GLU A 23 -1.05 1.34 7.26
CA GLU A 23 -1.97 0.65 6.34
C GLU A 23 -1.44 -0.73 5.93
N LEU A 24 -0.15 -0.85 5.68
CA LEU A 24 0.48 -2.12 5.29
C LEU A 24 0.39 -3.15 6.43
N SER A 25 0.66 -2.73 7.66
CA SER A 25 0.49 -3.56 8.86
C SER A 25 -0.97 -3.96 9.08
N ALA A 26 -1.91 -3.02 8.88
CA ALA A 26 -3.33 -3.30 8.98
C ALA A 26 -3.80 -4.34 7.94
N LEU A 27 -3.29 -4.28 6.70
CA LEU A 27 -3.56 -5.24 5.63
C LEU A 27 -3.01 -6.63 5.96
N GLU A 28 -1.78 -6.72 6.48
CA GLU A 28 -1.22 -8.00 6.93
C GLU A 28 -2.03 -8.61 8.07
N HIS A 29 -2.42 -7.80 9.06
CA HIS A 29 -3.29 -8.22 10.15
C HIS A 29 -4.66 -8.66 9.64
N ARG A 30 -5.24 -7.94 8.65
CA ARG A 30 -6.51 -8.30 8.02
C ARG A 30 -6.41 -9.64 7.30
N ARG A 31 -5.34 -9.88 6.54
CA ARG A 31 -5.08 -11.17 5.87
C ARG A 31 -4.92 -12.32 6.87
N GLN A 32 -4.33 -12.08 8.03
CA GLN A 32 -4.17 -13.10 9.07
C GLN A 32 -5.48 -13.41 9.80
N ARG A 33 -6.33 -12.40 10.03
CA ARG A 33 -7.61 -12.57 10.75
C ARG A 33 -8.73 -13.06 9.84
N ASP A 34 -8.72 -12.67 8.58
CA ASP A 34 -9.76 -12.97 7.62
C ASP A 34 -9.27 -13.96 6.54
N PRO A 35 -9.66 -15.25 6.65
CA PRO A 35 -9.26 -16.27 5.68
C PRO A 35 -10.01 -16.16 4.34
N THR A 36 -11.04 -15.32 4.26
CA THR A 36 -11.79 -15.06 3.01
C THR A 36 -11.20 -13.92 2.19
N CYS A 37 -10.26 -13.17 2.77
CA CYS A 37 -9.58 -12.06 2.13
C CYS A 37 -8.85 -12.55 0.88
N SER A 38 -9.33 -12.08 -0.27
CA SER A 38 -8.82 -12.45 -1.58
C SER A 38 -8.14 -11.25 -2.22
N VAL A 39 -7.17 -11.50 -3.11
CA VAL A 39 -6.47 -10.44 -3.84
C VAL A 39 -7.45 -9.49 -4.55
N SER A 40 -8.53 -10.03 -5.12
CA SER A 40 -9.59 -9.23 -5.77
C SER A 40 -10.34 -8.28 -4.81
N ASP A 41 -10.47 -8.62 -3.52
CA ASP A 41 -11.10 -7.72 -2.53
C ASP A 41 -10.22 -6.48 -2.34
N ILE A 42 -8.92 -6.70 -2.18
CA ILE A 42 -7.93 -5.62 -2.01
C ILE A 42 -7.80 -4.78 -3.29
N GLU A 43 -7.86 -5.40 -4.47
CA GLU A 43 -7.89 -4.68 -5.76
C GLU A 43 -9.14 -3.80 -5.90
N ALA A 44 -10.32 -4.28 -5.49
CA ALA A 44 -11.55 -3.48 -5.54
C ALA A 44 -11.47 -2.26 -4.61
N VAL A 45 -10.85 -2.42 -3.43
CA VAL A 45 -10.58 -1.29 -2.54
C VAL A 45 -9.60 -0.31 -3.18
N LEU A 46 -8.51 -0.80 -3.79
CA LEU A 46 -7.53 0.05 -4.48
C LEU A 46 -8.16 0.85 -5.63
N GLU A 47 -9.01 0.23 -6.45
CA GLU A 47 -9.74 0.91 -7.51
C GLU A 47 -10.62 2.05 -6.95
N THR A 48 -11.29 1.80 -5.83
CA THR A 48 -12.09 2.83 -5.14
C THR A 48 -11.22 4.00 -4.66
N LEU A 49 -10.01 3.72 -4.15
CA LEU A 49 -9.07 4.75 -3.72
C LEU A 49 -8.60 5.62 -4.90
N TYR A 50 -8.32 5.02 -6.06
CA TYR A 50 -7.98 5.77 -7.27
C TYR A 50 -9.15 6.61 -7.79
N LEU A 51 -10.38 6.11 -7.72
CA LEU A 51 -11.57 6.90 -8.06
C LEU A 51 -11.72 8.09 -7.12
N MET A 52 -11.45 7.90 -5.82
CA MET A 52 -11.46 8.98 -4.83
C MET A 52 -10.35 10.01 -5.07
N ASP A 53 -9.17 9.58 -5.53
CA ASP A 53 -8.09 10.48 -5.94
C ASP A 53 -8.51 11.34 -7.13
N GLY A 54 -8.91 10.70 -8.23
CA GLY A 54 -9.30 11.38 -9.48
C GLY A 54 -10.53 12.28 -9.33
N ASN A 55 -11.51 11.89 -8.50
CA ASN A 55 -12.73 12.67 -8.27
C ASN A 55 -12.51 13.88 -7.34
N ASN A 56 -11.36 13.98 -6.68
CA ASN A 56 -11.11 14.97 -5.64
C ASN A 56 -9.92 15.91 -5.94
N GLN A 57 -9.43 15.92 -7.19
CA GLN A 57 -8.29 16.74 -7.62
C GLN A 57 -8.56 18.26 -7.59
N ASP A 58 -9.80 18.72 -7.37
CA ASP A 58 -10.18 20.14 -7.42
C ASP A 58 -10.05 20.90 -6.08
N GLY A 59 -9.70 20.26 -4.95
CA GLY A 59 -9.72 20.99 -3.67
C GLY A 59 -9.19 20.34 -2.38
N ARG A 60 -8.39 19.28 -2.43
CA ARG A 60 -7.71 18.77 -1.22
C ARG A 60 -6.38 19.49 -0.98
N GLY A 61 -6.17 20.01 0.23
CA GLY A 61 -4.86 20.49 0.64
C GLY A 61 -3.84 19.35 0.76
N ASN A 62 -2.54 19.68 0.61
CA ASN A 62 -1.39 18.75 0.68
C ASN A 62 -1.52 17.60 1.69
N PRO A 63 -1.85 17.81 2.99
CA PRO A 63 -1.77 16.73 3.98
C PRO A 63 -2.75 15.58 3.72
N ARG A 64 -3.94 15.87 3.17
CA ARG A 64 -4.93 14.81 2.88
C ARG A 64 -4.59 14.05 1.61
N GLN A 65 -3.94 14.71 0.66
CA GLN A 65 -3.44 14.07 -0.56
C GLN A 65 -2.31 13.11 -0.22
N ILE A 66 -1.34 13.54 0.59
CA ILE A 66 -0.21 12.71 1.03
C ILE A 66 -0.68 11.43 1.74
N GLY A 67 -1.69 11.53 2.61
CA GLY A 67 -2.27 10.35 3.25
C GLY A 67 -2.91 9.39 2.24
N LEU A 68 -3.67 9.91 1.27
CA LEU A 68 -4.31 9.09 0.24
C LEU A 68 -3.28 8.40 -0.66
N ASP A 69 -2.24 9.13 -1.07
CA ASP A 69 -1.12 8.64 -1.88
C ASP A 69 -0.38 7.51 -1.15
N ALA A 70 -0.08 7.70 0.14
CA ALA A 70 0.53 6.70 0.99
C ALA A 70 -0.31 5.42 1.12
N THR A 71 -1.63 5.58 1.31
CA THR A 71 -2.55 4.44 1.36
C THR A 71 -2.55 3.69 0.03
N ILE A 72 -2.68 4.39 -1.12
CA ILE A 72 -2.67 3.76 -2.45
C ILE A 72 -1.38 2.95 -2.64
N ALA A 73 -0.22 3.55 -2.36
CA ALA A 73 1.06 2.90 -2.50
C ALA A 73 1.21 1.66 -1.58
N ALA A 74 0.67 1.71 -0.35
CA ALA A 74 0.68 0.57 0.57
C ALA A 74 -0.11 -0.61 0.00
N TYR A 75 -1.30 -0.35 -0.56
CA TYR A 75 -2.13 -1.37 -1.20
C TYR A 75 -1.47 -1.94 -2.46
N GLU A 76 -0.86 -1.10 -3.31
CA GLU A 76 -0.14 -1.53 -4.50
C GLU A 76 1.05 -2.44 -4.16
N GLN A 77 1.89 -2.03 -3.19
CA GLN A 77 3.03 -2.83 -2.71
C GLN A 77 2.56 -4.18 -2.18
N PHE A 78 1.54 -4.18 -1.31
CA PHE A 78 0.99 -5.39 -0.73
C PHE A 78 0.42 -6.34 -1.81
N LEU A 79 -0.33 -5.81 -2.78
CA LEU A 79 -0.85 -6.59 -3.91
C LEU A 79 0.26 -7.16 -4.80
N CYS A 80 1.31 -6.37 -5.08
CA CYS A 80 2.45 -6.81 -5.87
C CYS A 80 3.17 -7.98 -5.19
N GLU A 81 3.47 -7.86 -3.91
CA GLU A 81 4.10 -8.91 -3.13
C GLU A 81 3.20 -10.15 -3.00
N TRP A 82 1.90 -9.97 -2.79
CA TRP A 82 0.96 -11.09 -2.71
C TRP A 82 0.82 -11.82 -4.06
N ARG A 83 0.68 -11.09 -5.17
CA ARG A 83 0.66 -11.67 -6.52
C ARG A 83 1.97 -12.37 -6.84
N ARG A 84 3.11 -11.79 -6.45
CA ARG A 84 4.41 -12.44 -6.55
C ARG A 84 4.40 -13.77 -5.81
N GLN A 85 4.02 -13.80 -4.54
CA GLN A 85 3.92 -15.04 -3.75
C GLN A 85 3.02 -16.10 -4.40
N LEU A 86 1.87 -15.71 -4.95
CA LEU A 86 0.97 -16.62 -5.67
C LEU A 86 1.62 -17.15 -6.96
N SER A 87 2.36 -16.31 -7.67
CA SER A 87 3.10 -16.70 -8.86
C SER A 87 4.32 -17.57 -8.53
N THR A 88 5.08 -17.28 -7.47
CA THR A 88 6.21 -18.12 -7.03
C THR A 88 5.75 -19.44 -6.42
N ALA A 89 4.52 -19.50 -5.89
CA ALA A 89 3.88 -20.76 -5.50
C ALA A 89 3.47 -21.64 -6.70
N SER A 90 3.60 -21.13 -7.93
CA SER A 90 3.68 -21.94 -9.15
C SER A 90 5.16 -22.17 -9.51
N PRO A 91 5.80 -23.26 -9.05
CA PRO A 91 7.06 -23.64 -9.64
C PRO A 91 6.75 -24.19 -11.03
N LEU A 92 7.04 -23.44 -12.10
CA LEU A 92 7.46 -23.99 -13.39
C LEU A 92 7.73 -22.91 -14.46
N SER A 93 8.81 -23.18 -15.19
CA SER A 93 9.15 -22.70 -16.53
C SER A 93 9.72 -21.29 -16.67
N MET A 94 11.04 -21.17 -16.47
CA MET A 94 11.91 -20.72 -17.57
C MET A 94 13.26 -21.44 -17.52
N GLU A 95 13.28 -22.64 -18.08
CA GLU A 95 14.47 -23.18 -18.75
C GLU A 95 14.64 -22.38 -20.05
N LYS A 96 15.60 -21.46 -20.10
CA LYS A 96 16.04 -20.85 -21.35
C LYS A 96 17.24 -21.66 -21.86
N LYS A 97 16.95 -22.38 -22.94
CA LYS A 97 17.84 -23.12 -23.83
C LYS A 97 18.83 -22.21 -24.57
#